data_AF-A0A4R9BKW6-F1
#
_entry.id   AF-A0A4R9BKW6-F1
#
_cell.length_a   1.000
_cell.length_b   1.000
_cell.length_c   1.000
_cell.angle_alpha   90.00
_cell.angle_beta   90.00
_cell.angle_gamma   90.00
#
_symmetry.space_group_name_H-M   'P 1'
#
loop_
_entity.id
_entity.type
_entity.pdbx_description
1 polymer ?
#
loop_
_entity_poly.entity_id
_entity_poly.type
_entity_poly.pdbx_seq_one_letter_code
_entity_poly.pdbx_strand_id
1 'polypeptide(L)'
;MSPKVAGWFGMPAAAVIAAAAGFLIANSATSILGALVLVGATILFSIAAVWTLRKTWADKAWPPGVPASASRRRRRQRIGAIVQCVLSPLLIALSVLLIVAGSTWAVVYILLGVINGGTALWTLKLLRDSASKSK
;
A
#
# COMPACT_ATOMS: atom_id res chain seq x y z
N MET A 1 8.65 23.97 1.84
CA MET A 1 7.81 22.75 1.76
C MET A 1 8.45 21.64 2.59
N SER A 2 7.69 20.93 3.44
CA SER A 2 8.27 19.86 4.28
C SER A 2 8.50 18.58 3.47
N PRO A 3 9.53 17.77 3.80
CA PRO A 3 9.78 16.49 3.11
C PRO A 3 8.56 15.56 3.13
N LYS A 4 7.83 15.56 4.26
CA LYS A 4 6.60 14.79 4.40
C LYS A 4 5.54 15.17 3.39
N VAL A 5 5.30 16.46 3.20
CA VAL A 5 4.32 16.95 2.25
C VAL A 5 4.75 16.61 0.82
N ALA A 6 6.04 16.76 0.49
CA ALA A 6 6.59 16.33 -0.79
C ALA A 6 6.41 14.82 -1.05
N GLY A 7 6.66 13.98 -0.04
CA GLY A 7 6.42 12.55 -0.13
C GLY A 7 4.94 12.21 -0.35
N TRP A 8 4.04 12.83 0.44
CA TRP A 8 2.59 12.61 0.31
C TRP A 8 2.01 13.01 -1.04
N PHE A 9 2.58 14.00 -1.73
CA PHE A 9 2.18 14.34 -3.10
C PHE A 9 2.91 13.51 -4.15
N GLY A 10 4.18 13.18 -3.92
CA GLY A 10 5.00 12.40 -4.84
C GLY A 10 4.51 10.96 -5.00
N MET A 11 4.02 10.33 -3.94
CA MET A 11 3.49 8.96 -3.98
C MET A 11 2.25 8.82 -4.90
N PRO A 12 1.17 9.60 -4.74
CA PRO A 12 0.02 9.54 -5.65
C PRO A 12 0.37 9.99 -7.07
N ALA A 13 1.24 10.99 -7.24
CA ALA A 13 1.71 11.39 -8.57
C ALA A 13 2.43 10.22 -9.28
N ALA A 14 3.35 9.54 -8.58
CA ALA A 14 4.02 8.35 -9.10
C ALA A 14 3.05 7.20 -9.40
N ALA A 15 2.01 7.00 -8.59
CA ALA A 15 0.98 6.00 -8.85
C ALA A 15 0.17 6.31 -10.12
N VAL A 16 -0.16 7.59 -10.36
CA VAL A 16 -0.84 8.02 -11.60
C VAL A 16 0.07 7.80 -12.82
N ILE A 17 1.36 8.12 -12.72
CA ILE A 17 2.33 7.87 -13.79
C ILE A 17 2.46 6.37 -14.07
N ALA A 18 2.51 5.53 -13.03
CA ALA A 18 2.55 4.07 -13.18
C ALA A 18 1.28 3.52 -13.85
N ALA A 19 0.11 4.07 -13.53
CA ALA A 19 -1.14 3.71 -14.21
C ALA A 19 -1.09 4.08 -15.70
N ALA A 20 -0.63 5.29 -16.03
CA ALA A 20 -0.42 5.73 -17.41
C ALA A 20 0.60 4.83 -18.15
N ALA A 21 1.66 4.41 -17.48
CA ALA A 21 2.63 3.46 -18.02
C ALA A 21 2.00 2.12 -18.37
N GLY A 22 1.08 1.62 -17.54
CA GLY A 22 0.30 0.41 -17.81
C GLY A 22 -0.49 0.49 -19.12
N PHE A 23 -1.10 1.66 -19.42
CA PHE A 23 -1.77 1.88 -20.70
C PHE A 23 -0.80 1.85 -21.89
N LEU A 24 0.42 2.39 -21.73
CA LEU A 24 1.45 2.33 -22.78
C LEU A 24 1.98 0.92 -23.02
N ILE A 25 2.05 0.09 -21.97
CA ILE A 25 2.48 -1.31 -22.07
C ILE A 25 1.49 -2.17 -22.87
N ALA A 26 0.20 -1.82 -22.83
CA ALA A 26 -0.84 -2.56 -23.54
C ALA A 26 -0.69 -2.55 -25.07
N ASN A 27 0.09 -1.61 -25.63
CA ASN A 27 0.39 -1.53 -27.06
C ASN A 27 1.81 -2.04 -27.36
N SER A 28 1.94 -2.95 -28.33
CA SER A 28 3.23 -3.58 -28.69
C SER A 28 4.30 -2.57 -29.10
N ALA A 29 3.95 -1.53 -29.85
CA ALA A 29 4.87 -0.50 -30.31
C ALA A 29 5.42 0.40 -29.19
N THR A 30 4.64 0.62 -28.12
CA THR A 30 5.02 1.49 -26.99
C THR A 30 5.40 0.72 -25.74
N SER A 31 5.45 -0.61 -25.81
CA SER A 31 5.63 -1.48 -24.64
C SER A 31 6.96 -1.22 -23.91
N ILE A 32 8.06 -1.06 -24.65
CA ILE A 32 9.38 -0.74 -24.07
C ILE A 32 9.36 0.63 -23.38
N LEU A 33 8.74 1.64 -24.01
CA LEU A 33 8.62 2.97 -23.43
C LEU A 33 7.77 2.94 -22.15
N GLY A 34 6.65 2.23 -22.17
CA GLY A 34 5.81 2.01 -21.01
C GLY A 34 6.57 1.35 -19.86
N ALA A 35 7.39 0.33 -20.13
CA ALA A 35 8.24 -0.30 -19.12
C ALA A 35 9.23 0.68 -18.48
N LEU A 36 9.89 1.53 -19.28
CA LEU A 36 10.81 2.56 -18.76
C LEU A 36 10.08 3.59 -17.88
N VAL A 37 8.90 4.04 -18.30
CA VAL A 37 8.06 4.96 -17.50
C VAL A 37 7.65 4.30 -16.19
N LEU A 38 7.29 3.00 -16.20
CA LEU A 38 6.93 2.26 -15.00
C LEU A 38 8.09 2.14 -14.01
N VAL A 39 9.31 1.86 -14.51
CA VAL A 39 10.52 1.82 -13.69
C VAL A 39 10.80 3.19 -13.07
N GLY A 40 10.71 4.27 -13.86
CA GLY A 40 10.87 5.64 -13.37
C GLY A 40 9.84 5.99 -12.30
N ALA A 41 8.58 5.63 -12.50
CA ALA A 41 7.51 5.83 -11.53
C ALA A 41 7.78 5.06 -10.22
N THR A 42 8.32 3.84 -10.31
CA THR A 42 8.65 3.02 -9.13
C THR A 42 9.79 3.63 -8.32
N ILE A 43 10.83 4.15 -8.99
CA ILE A 43 11.93 4.86 -8.34
C ILE A 43 11.40 6.13 -7.67
N LEU A 44 10.59 6.92 -8.37
CA LEU A 44 9.98 8.14 -7.84
C LEU A 44 9.10 7.84 -6.61
N PHE A 45 8.28 6.79 -6.67
CA PHE A 45 7.45 6.36 -5.55
C PHE A 45 8.30 5.98 -4.33
N SER A 46 9.41 5.26 -4.55
CA SER A 46 10.34 4.87 -3.49
C SER A 46 11.00 6.08 -2.84
N ILE A 47 11.46 7.04 -3.64
CA ILE A 47 12.03 8.31 -3.16
C ILE A 47 10.99 9.09 -2.35
N ALA A 48 9.77 9.23 -2.88
CA ALA A 48 8.68 9.92 -2.21
C ALA A 48 8.31 9.24 -0.88
N ALA A 49 8.30 7.90 -0.84
CA ALA A 49 8.08 7.12 0.37
C ALA A 49 9.16 7.43 1.43
N VAL A 50 10.43 7.48 1.03
CA VAL A 50 11.53 7.86 1.93
C VAL A 50 11.36 9.29 2.44
N TRP A 51 10.91 10.23 1.61
CA TRP A 51 10.64 11.60 2.04
C TRP A 51 9.55 11.70 3.11
N THR A 52 8.57 10.78 3.14
CA THR A 52 7.56 10.73 4.23
C THR A 52 8.16 10.41 5.60
N LEU A 53 9.31 9.76 5.63
CA LEU A 53 10.02 9.39 6.87
C LEU A 53 10.99 10.48 7.34
N ARG A 54 11.40 11.38 6.43
CA ARG A 54 12.36 12.44 6.72
C ARG A 54 11.73 13.56 7.56
N LYS A 55 12.42 13.98 8.62
CA LYS A 55 11.96 15.12 9.46
C LYS A 55 12.30 16.46 8.81
N THR A 56 13.51 16.59 8.29
CA THR A 56 14.03 17.82 7.66
C THR A 56 14.85 17.47 6.42
N TRP A 57 14.97 18.40 5.47
CA TRP A 57 15.77 18.20 4.24
C TRP A 57 17.28 18.09 4.53
N ALA A 58 17.74 18.68 5.62
CA ALA A 58 19.13 18.64 6.06
C ALA A 58 19.51 17.31 6.73
N ASP A 59 18.53 16.50 7.14
CA ASP A 59 18.79 15.22 7.83
C ASP A 59 19.31 14.17 6.86
N LYS A 60 20.61 13.88 6.92
CA LYS A 60 21.28 12.85 6.10
C LYS A 60 21.40 11.50 6.82
N ALA A 61 20.92 11.39 8.07
CA ALA A 61 21.03 10.16 8.82
C ALA A 61 20.06 9.11 8.28
N TRP A 62 20.60 7.96 7.85
CA TRP A 62 19.82 6.79 7.47
C TRP A 62 20.32 5.57 8.27
N PRO A 63 19.44 4.83 8.97
CA PRO A 63 17.99 5.00 9.05
C PRO A 63 17.55 6.15 9.98
N PRO A 64 16.40 6.80 9.71
CA PRO A 64 15.91 7.89 10.55
C PRO A 64 15.62 7.34 11.96
N GLY A 65 16.21 7.99 12.97
CA GLY A 65 15.95 7.72 14.38
C GLY A 65 14.50 8.05 14.74
N VAL A 66 13.59 7.10 14.49
CA VAL A 66 12.21 7.17 14.94
C VAL A 66 12.10 6.30 16.19
N PRO A 67 12.12 6.89 17.41
CA PRO A 67 11.64 6.17 18.57
C PRO A 67 10.12 5.99 18.39
N ALA A 68 9.75 4.92 17.69
CA ALA A 68 8.37 4.50 17.59
C ALA A 68 8.01 3.91 18.95
N SER A 69 7.43 4.73 19.84
CA SER A 69 6.82 4.22 21.06
C SER A 69 5.97 3.00 20.71
N ALA A 70 6.19 1.90 21.42
CA ALA A 70 5.54 0.62 21.12
C ALA A 70 4.01 0.77 21.07
N SER A 71 3.46 1.68 21.88
CA SER A 71 2.05 2.08 21.87
C SER A 71 1.58 2.70 20.55
N ARG A 72 2.34 3.65 19.96
CA ARG A 72 2.00 4.24 18.64
C ARG A 72 2.09 3.22 17.52
N ARG A 73 3.07 2.31 17.56
CA ARG A 73 3.20 1.22 16.57
C ARG A 73 2.01 0.28 16.64
N ARG A 74 1.64 -0.18 17.85
CA ARG A 74 0.45 -1.02 18.07
C ARG A 74 -0.84 -0.33 17.61
N ARG A 75 -1.01 0.97 17.88
CA ARG A 75 -2.18 1.74 17.42
C ARG A 75 -2.27 1.78 15.89
N ARG A 76 -1.15 2.03 15.20
CA ARG A 76 -1.10 2.01 13.72
C ARG A 76 -1.42 0.65 13.15
N GLN A 77 -0.84 -0.42 13.71
CA GLN A 77 -1.14 -1.80 13.28
C GLN A 77 -2.61 -2.14 13.47
N ARG A 78 -3.22 -1.73 14.59
CA ARG A 78 -4.65 -1.94 14.84
C ARG A 78 -5.54 -1.20 13.84
N ILE A 79 -5.25 0.08 13.58
CA ILE A 79 -6.00 0.87 12.60
C ILE A 79 -5.85 0.25 11.20
N GLY A 80 -4.63 -0.12 10.80
CA GLY A 80 -4.39 -0.77 9.52
C GLY A 80 -5.16 -2.08 9.36
N ALA A 81 -5.16 -2.93 10.39
CA ALA A 81 -5.91 -4.17 10.37
C ALA A 81 -7.43 -3.94 10.32
N ILE A 82 -7.96 -2.94 11.03
CA ILE A 82 -9.39 -2.58 10.94
C ILE A 82 -9.75 -2.13 9.52
N VAL A 83 -8.94 -1.27 8.91
CA VAL A 83 -9.16 -0.81 7.53
C VAL A 83 -9.15 -2.00 6.56
N GLN A 84 -8.21 -2.94 6.73
CA GLN A 84 -8.15 -4.16 5.92
C GLN A 84 -9.39 -5.06 6.12
N CYS A 85 -9.91 -5.19 7.35
CA CYS A 85 -11.16 -5.90 7.62
C CYS A 85 -12.36 -5.29 6.90
N VAL A 86 -12.39 -3.96 6.72
CA VAL A 86 -13.45 -3.27 5.96
C VAL A 86 -13.23 -3.42 4.45
N LEU A 87 -11.98 -3.42 3.99
CA LEU A 87 -11.66 -3.55 2.57
C LEU A 87 -11.94 -4.98 2.05
N SER A 88 -11.76 -6.01 2.89
CA SER A 88 -12.01 -7.41 2.54
C SER A 88 -13.43 -7.68 1.98
N PRO A 89 -14.54 -7.32 2.66
CA PRO A 89 -15.88 -7.52 2.13
C PRO A 89 -16.16 -6.69 0.87
N LEU A 90 -15.53 -5.52 0.71
CA LEU A 90 -15.65 -4.73 -0.53
C LEU A 90 -15.01 -5.45 -1.73
N LEU A 91 -13.83 -6.05 -1.54
CA LEU A 91 -13.16 -6.85 -2.58
C LEU A 91 -13.99 -8.10 -2.94
N ILE A 92 -14.59 -8.74 -1.94
CA ILE A 92 -15.47 -9.89 -2.17
C ILE A 92 -16.75 -9.45 -2.91
N ALA A 93 -17.38 -8.34 -2.50
CA ALA A 93 -18.56 -7.81 -3.21
C ALA A 93 -18.24 -7.46 -4.68
N LEU A 94 -17.09 -6.83 -4.93
CA LEU A 94 -16.62 -6.53 -6.28
C LEU A 94 -16.42 -7.81 -7.11
N SER A 95 -15.90 -8.87 -6.49
CA SER A 95 -15.75 -10.15 -7.18
C SER A 95 -17.08 -10.76 -7.60
N VAL A 96 -18.14 -10.64 -6.79
CA VAL A 96 -19.49 -11.12 -7.15
C VAL A 96 -20.01 -10.38 -8.38
N LEU A 97 -19.82 -9.06 -8.45
CA LEU A 97 -20.18 -8.29 -9.65
C LEU A 97 -19.42 -8.76 -10.90
N LEU A 98 -18.13 -9.08 -10.75
CA LEU A 98 -17.31 -9.60 -11.85
C LEU A 98 -17.74 -11.02 -12.28
N ILE A 99 -18.19 -11.87 -11.35
CA ILE A 99 -18.76 -13.20 -11.68
C ILE A 99 -20.01 -13.03 -12.53
N VAL A 100 -20.91 -12.14 -12.12
CA VAL A 100 -22.15 -11.84 -12.87
C VAL A 100 -21.83 -11.32 -14.28
N ALA A 101 -20.74 -10.56 -14.41
CA ALA A 101 -20.24 -10.09 -15.70
C ALA A 101 -19.43 -11.13 -16.51
N GLY A 102 -19.31 -12.38 -16.03
CA GLY A 102 -18.57 -13.45 -16.71
C GLY A 102 -17.04 -13.28 -16.73
N SER A 103 -16.50 -12.43 -15.86
CA SER A 103 -15.07 -12.11 -15.83
C SER A 103 -14.27 -13.10 -14.99
N THR A 104 -13.20 -13.66 -15.57
CA THR A 104 -12.25 -14.54 -14.87
C THR A 104 -11.46 -13.83 -13.78
N TRP A 105 -11.38 -12.49 -13.84
CA TRP A 105 -10.73 -11.66 -12.82
C TRP A 105 -11.41 -11.75 -11.45
N ALA A 106 -12.66 -12.20 -11.38
CA ALA A 106 -13.36 -12.41 -10.12
C ALA A 106 -12.57 -13.27 -9.13
N VAL A 107 -11.90 -14.33 -9.61
CA VAL A 107 -11.09 -15.23 -8.78
C VAL A 107 -9.97 -14.48 -8.06
N VAL A 108 -9.32 -13.54 -8.75
CA VAL A 108 -8.24 -12.72 -8.18
C VAL A 108 -8.77 -11.84 -7.05
N TYR A 109 -9.91 -11.20 -7.24
CA TYR A 109 -10.52 -10.34 -6.22
C TYR A 109 -11.04 -11.12 -5.00
N ILE A 110 -11.57 -12.33 -5.19
CA ILE A 110 -11.90 -13.24 -4.08
C ILE A 110 -10.65 -13.56 -3.28
N LEU A 111 -9.57 -14.01 -3.94
CA LEU A 111 -8.33 -14.37 -3.27
C LEU A 111 -7.73 -13.18 -2.51
N LEU A 112 -7.69 -11.99 -3.13
CA LEU A 112 -7.25 -10.77 -2.47
C LEU A 112 -8.12 -10.43 -1.26
N GLY A 113 -9.44 -10.53 -1.38
CA GLY A 113 -10.38 -10.29 -0.29
C GLY A 113 -10.14 -11.23 0.90
N VAL A 114 -10.00 -12.53 0.63
CA VAL A 114 -9.79 -13.57 1.66
C VAL A 114 -8.43 -13.42 2.33
N ILE A 115 -7.34 -13.25 1.55
CA ILE A 115 -5.99 -13.08 2.09
C ILE A 115 -5.92 -11.80 2.93
N ASN A 116 -6.48 -10.69 2.44
CA ASN A 116 -6.49 -9.42 3.17
C ASN A 116 -7.31 -9.52 4.47
N GLY A 117 -8.48 -10.15 4.44
CA GLY A 117 -9.29 -10.39 5.64
C GLY A 117 -8.59 -11.31 6.65
N GLY A 118 -8.01 -12.42 6.18
CA GLY A 118 -7.29 -13.39 7.01
C GLY A 118 -6.07 -12.77 7.72
N THR A 119 -5.25 -12.04 6.97
CA THR A 119 -4.08 -11.33 7.51
C THR A 119 -4.46 -10.24 8.52
N ALA A 120 -5.55 -9.51 8.27
CA ALA A 120 -6.07 -8.51 9.19
C ALA A 120 -6.55 -9.13 10.51
N LEU A 121 -7.35 -10.20 10.44
CA LEU A 121 -7.84 -10.94 11.61
C LEU A 121 -6.68 -11.56 12.40
N TRP A 122 -5.72 -12.16 11.72
CA TRP A 122 -4.51 -12.69 12.34
C TRP A 122 -3.72 -11.61 13.09
N THR A 123 -3.55 -10.44 12.47
CA THR A 123 -2.86 -9.30 13.09
C THR A 123 -3.59 -8.82 14.34
N LEU A 124 -4.93 -8.73 14.30
CA LEU A 124 -5.73 -8.36 15.47
C LEU A 124 -5.63 -9.39 16.59
N LYS A 125 -5.59 -10.70 16.27
CA LYS A 125 -5.38 -11.78 17.23
C LYS A 125 -4.01 -11.64 17.91
N LEU A 126 -2.93 -11.49 17.14
CA LEU A 126 -1.58 -11.30 17.68
C LEU A 126 -1.48 -10.07 18.60
N LEU A 127 -2.14 -8.97 18.24
CA LEU A 127 -2.18 -7.75 19.05
C LEU A 127 -2.93 -7.96 20.37
N ARG A 128 -4.01 -8.77 20.36
CA ARG A 128 -4.76 -9.15 21.56
C ARG A 128 -3.93 -10.02 22.49
N ASP A 129 -3.29 -11.06 21.96
CA ASP A 129 -2.47 -11.99 22.74
C ASP A 129 -1.22 -11.31 23.33
N SER A 130 -0.67 -10.33 22.63
CA SER A 130 0.45 -9.51 23.12
C SER A 130 0.04 -8.48 24.18
N ALA A 131 -1.26 -8.28 24.41
CA ALA A 131 -1.78 -7.40 25.46
C ALA A 131 -2.13 -8.18 26.74
N SER A 132 -2.53 -9.46 26.62
CA SER A 132 -2.79 -10.31 27.79
C SER A 132 -1.52 -10.71 28.54
N LYS A 133 -0.40 -10.94 27.83
CA LYS A 133 0.90 -11.31 28.42
C LYS A 133 1.65 -10.17 29.11
N SER A 134 1.11 -8.95 29.08
CA SER A 134 1.74 -7.74 29.64
C SER A 134 1.08 -7.27 30.94
N LYS A 135 0.07 -8.01 31.43
CA LYS A 135 -0.57 -7.84 32.73
C LYS A 135 -0.05 -8.91 33.68
#